data_AF-A0A8T5HTV1-F1
#
_entry.id   AF-A0A8T5HTV1-F1
#
_cell.length_a   1.000
_cell.length_b   1.000
_cell.length_c   1.000
_cell.angle_alpha   90.00
_cell.angle_beta   90.00
_cell.angle_gamma   90.00
#
_symmetry.space_group_name_H-M   'P 1'
#
loop_
_entity.id
_entity.type
_entity.pdbx_description
1 polymer ?
#
loop_
_entity_poly.entity_id
_entity_poly.type
_entity_poly.pdbx_seq_one_letter_code
_entity_poly.pdbx_strand_id
1 'polypeptide(L)' 'MIEQDVRPNKIRRFFKETIRVLRITKKPNKEEFKSIVKVTGLGILIIGLIGFFIFLIKQLLF' A
#
# COMPACT_ATOMS: atom_id res chain seq x y z
N MET A 1 43.83 2.00 22.80
CA MET A 1 42.62 2.06 23.65
C MET A 1 42.23 3.52 23.74
N ILE A 2 41.09 4.03 23.28
CA ILE A 2 39.76 3.46 22.99
C ILE A 2 39.21 4.21 21.76
N GLU A 3 38.84 3.46 20.72
CA GLU A 3 38.05 3.97 19.59
C GLU A 3 36.61 4.11 20.07
N GLN A 4 36.11 5.34 20.22
CA GLN A 4 34.70 5.58 20.52
C GLN A 4 33.88 5.22 19.29
N ASP A 5 33.44 3.97 19.24
CA ASP A 5 32.41 3.48 18.33
C ASP A 5 31.17 4.36 18.55
N VAL A 6 30.98 5.33 17.66
CA VAL A 6 29.77 6.13 17.57
C VAL A 6 28.65 5.11 17.39
N ARG A 7 27.94 4.75 18.47
CA ARG A 7 26.70 3.98 18.38
C ARG A 7 25.66 4.94 17.84
N PRO A 8 25.37 5.01 16.52
CA PRO A 8 24.24 5.80 16.09
C PRO A 8 23.01 5.22 16.81
N ASN A 9 22.20 6.07 17.44
CA ASN A 9 20.89 5.68 17.97
C ASN A 9 20.24 4.72 16.97
N LYS A 10 19.90 3.50 17.39
CA LYS A 10 19.41 2.41 16.50
C LYS A 10 18.44 2.91 15.43
N ILE A 11 17.55 3.82 15.81
CA ILE A 11 16.57 4.53 14.99
C ILE A 11 17.20 5.23 13.77
N ARG A 12 18.30 5.97 13.92
CA ARG A 12 19.00 6.66 12.81
C ARG A 12 19.51 5.66 11.76
N ARG A 13 19.98 4.49 12.19
CA ARG A 13 20.43 3.43 11.29
C ARG A 13 19.25 2.80 10.54
N PHE A 14 18.16 2.49 11.25
CA PHE A 14 16.93 1.97 10.63
C PHE A 14 16.35 2.95 9.60
N PHE A 15 16.23 4.24 9.92
CA PHE A 15 15.76 5.24 8.96
C PHE A 15 16.66 5.32 7.72
N LYS A 16 17.99 5.27 7.91
CA LYS A 16 18.96 5.31 6.81
C LYS A 16 18.87 4.05 5.92
N GLU A 17 18.63 2.88 6.51
CA GLU A 17 18.44 1.62 5.79
C GLU A 17 17.09 1.61 5.03
N THR A 18 15.99 2.03 5.66
CA THR A 18 14.65 2.15 5.02
C THR A 18 14.68 3.09 3.83
N ILE A 19 15.37 4.24 3.93
CA ILE A 19 15.48 5.19 2.82
C ILE A 19 16.27 4.59 1.64
N ARG A 20 17.26 3.74 1.91
CA ARG A 20 18.04 3.06 0.87
C ARG A 20 17.15 2.06 0.11
N VAL A 21 16.33 1.30 0.84
CA VAL A 21 15.37 0.35 0.24
C VAL A 21 14.34 1.08 -0.62
N LEU A 22 13.72 2.16 -0.10
CA LEU A 22 12.76 2.99 -0.85
C LEU A 22 13.37 3.60 -2.12
N ARG A 23 14.68 3.85 -2.12
CA ARG A 23 15.39 4.37 -3.30
C ARG A 23 15.71 3.30 -4.34
N ILE A 24 15.80 2.03 -3.93
CA ILE A 24 16.02 0.86 -4.80
C ILE A 24 14.70 0.41 -5.44
N THR A 25 13.56 0.62 -4.77
CA THR A 25 12.25 0.28 -5.33
C THR A 25 11.91 1.16 -6.53
N LYS A 26 11.45 0.53 -7.61
CA LYS A 26 11.04 1.22 -8.84
C LYS A 26 9.75 2.00 -8.58
N LYS A 27 9.79 3.32 -8.76
CA LYS A 27 8.59 4.18 -8.72
C LYS A 27 7.70 3.80 -9.91
N PRO A 28 6.41 3.51 -9.70
CA PRO A 28 5.52 3.10 -10.79
C PRO A 28 5.38 4.22 -11.81
N ASN A 29 5.33 3.84 -13.10
CA ASN A 29 5.02 4.80 -14.15
C ASN A 29 3.53 5.19 -14.10
N LYS A 30 3.18 6.37 -14.62
CA LYS A 30 1.77 6.84 -14.65
C LYS A 30 0.86 5.88 -15.42
N GLU A 31 1.38 5.19 -16.42
CA GLU A 31 0.63 4.19 -17.20
C GLU A 31 0.37 2.91 -16.41
N GLU A 32 1.40 2.35 -15.77
CA GLU A 32 1.28 1.17 -14.89
C GLU A 32 0.27 1.45 -13.77
N PHE A 33 0.36 2.62 -13.14
CA PHE A 33 -0.56 3.04 -12.10
C PHE A 33 -2.01 3.11 -12.60
N LYS A 34 -2.25 3.73 -13.77
CA LYS A 34 -3.58 3.80 -14.37
C LYS A 34 -4.14 2.42 -14.69
N SER A 35 -3.32 1.51 -15.21
CA SER A 35 -3.75 0.14 -15.51
C SER A 35 -4.14 -0.62 -14.24
N ILE A 36 -3.34 -0.52 -13.19
CA ILE A 36 -3.64 -1.14 -11.89
C ILE A 36 -4.95 -0.57 -11.34
N VAL A 37 -5.08 0.76 -11.25
CA VAL A 37 -6.27 1.43 -10.70
C VAL A 37 -7.54 1.09 -11.48
N LYS A 38 -7.46 0.95 -12.81
CA LYS A 38 -8.62 0.53 -13.61
C LYS A 38 -9.07 -0.88 -13.24
N VAL A 39 -8.14 -1.82 -13.13
CA VAL A 39 -8.45 -3.22 -12.80
C VAL A 39 -8.95 -3.37 -11.37
N THR A 40 -8.27 -2.77 -10.39
CA THR A 40 -8.75 -2.80 -8.99
C THR A 40 -10.05 -2.04 -8.82
N GLY A 41 -10.24 -0.90 -9.49
CA GLY A 41 -11.50 -0.16 -9.47
C GLY A 41 -12.68 -0.99 -9.99
N LEU A 42 -12.47 -1.75 -11.07
CA LEU A 42 -13.49 -2.65 -11.61
C LEU A 42 -13.83 -3.79 -10.63
N GLY A 43 -12.82 -4.37 -9.98
CA GLY A 43 -13.01 -5.41 -8.97
C GLY A 43 -13.78 -4.91 -7.74
N ILE A 44 -13.44 -3.73 -7.23
CA ILE A 44 -14.14 -3.10 -6.09
C ILE A 44 -15.59 -2.81 -6.46
N LEU A 45 -15.86 -2.32 -7.67
CA LEU A 45 -17.21 -2.04 -8.13
C LEU A 45 -18.08 -3.31 -8.16
N ILE A 46 -17.55 -4.41 -8.69
CA ILE A 46 -18.27 -5.70 -8.76
C ILE A 46 -18.58 -6.21 -7.35
N ILE A 47 -17.58 -6.25 -6.46
CA ILE A 47 -17.77 -6.73 -5.09
C ILE A 47 -18.77 -5.83 -4.33
N GLY A 48 -18.64 -4.51 -4.51
CA GLY A 48 -19.53 -3.52 -3.92
C GLY A 48 -20.98 -3.67 -4.40
N LEU A 49 -21.19 -3.91 -5.70
CA LEU A 49 -22.52 -4.16 -6.26
C LEU A 49 -23.13 -5.45 -5.70
N ILE A 50 -22.36 -6.54 -5.63
CA ILE A 50 -22.85 -7.80 -5.07
C ILE A 50 -23.30 -7.61 -3.61
N GLY A 51 -22.46 -6.96 -2.79
CA GLY A 51 -22.82 -6.63 -1.40
C GLY A 51 -24.04 -5.71 -1.31
N PHE A 52 -24.13 -4.72 -2.20
CA PHE A 52 -25.25 -3.79 -2.29
C PHE A 52 -26.57 -4.52 -2.63
N PHE A 53 -26.57 -5.43 -3.60
CA PHE A 53 -27.77 -6.20 -3.95
C PHE A 53 -28.22 -7.12 -2.81
N ILE A 54 -27.29 -7.78 -2.11
CA ILE A 54 -27.63 -8.60 -0.94
C ILE A 54 -28.30 -7.74 0.15
N PHE A 55 -27.75 -6.55 0.42
CA PHE A 55 -28.33 -5.61 1.38
C PHE A 55 -29.69 -5.09 0.92
N LEU A 56 -29.83 -4.71 -0.35
CA LEU A 56 -31.07 -4.22 -0.94
C LEU A 56 -32.20 -5.25 -0.83
N ILE A 57 -31.92 -6.51 -1.18
CA ILE A 57 -32.89 -7.61 -1.08
C ILE A 57 -33.25 -7.85 0.39
N LYS A 58 -32.26 -7.84 1.29
CA LYS A 58 -32.51 -7.97 2.73
C LYS A 58 -33.44 -6.87 3.26
N GLN A 59 -33.22 -5.62 2.85
CA GLN A 59 -34.01 -4.48 3.31
C GLN A 59 -35.40 -4.37 2.66
N LEU A 60 -35.58 -4.93 1.46
CA LEU A 60 -36.88 -4.91 0.79
C LEU A 60 -37.78 -6.10 1.19
N LEU A 61 -37.18 -7.25 1.50
CA LEU A 61 -37.90 -8.50 1.78
C LEU A 61 -38.10 -8.74 3.29
N PHE A 62 -37.34 -8.07 4.16
CA PHE A 62 -37.49 -8.07 5.62
C PHE A 62 -37.67 -6.65 6.13
#